data_AF-A0A6M0C781-F1
#
_entry.id   AF-A0A6M0C781-F1
#
_cell.length_a   1.000
_cell.length_b   1.000
_cell.length_c   1.000
_cell.angle_alpha   90.00
_cell.angle_beta   90.00
_cell.angle_gamma   90.00
#
_symmetry.space_group_name_H-M   'P 1'
#
loop_
_entity.id
_entity.type
_entity.pdbx_description
1 polymer ?
#
loop_
_entity_poly.entity_id
_entity_poly.type
_entity_poly.pdbx_seq_one_letter_code
_entity_poly.pdbx_strand_id
1 'polypeptide(L)'
;MLRFLALFSLSFLLVTTIAPAVRAIGPINQFFPKNQVSDLVEATQTLLARDAEIVAKNDEDKDSESYEEIVEGKEKLEGLFTVYSDLENGKLFLELKPEQLNKNFLCFVTLNSGIGESFLIRGMSLGDFLFQWRKHQNSIQFVMPNINFRTDTNDPQKRSVDSSFSDSILYSMPIQKIHPERGTILIDL
;
A
#
# COMPACT_ATOMS: atom_id res chain seq x y z
N MET A 1 -18.84 17.98 -4.40
CA MET A 1 -19.85 17.23 -3.62
C MET A 1 -20.55 16.15 -4.46
N LEU A 2 -19.83 15.37 -5.30
CA LEU A 2 -20.46 14.42 -6.23
C LEU A 2 -19.56 13.23 -6.63
N ARG A 3 -18.77 12.68 -5.70
CA ARG A 3 -17.90 11.50 -5.96
C ARG A 3 -18.12 10.30 -5.04
N PHE A 4 -18.89 10.44 -3.96
CA PHE A 4 -19.16 9.34 -3.02
C PHE A 4 -20.26 8.37 -3.50
N LEU A 5 -21.11 8.77 -4.46
CA LEU A 5 -22.26 7.96 -4.89
C LEU A 5 -21.89 6.85 -5.91
N ALA A 6 -20.70 6.89 -6.51
CA ALA A 6 -20.32 5.97 -7.59
C ALA A 6 -19.75 4.63 -7.09
N LEU A 7 -19.08 4.61 -5.94
CA LEU A 7 -18.47 3.39 -5.39
C LEU A 7 -19.49 2.46 -4.73
N PHE A 8 -20.57 3.00 -4.15
CA PHE A 8 -21.68 2.20 -3.63
C PHE A 8 -22.50 1.51 -4.75
N SER A 9 -22.56 2.12 -5.93
CA SER A 9 -23.32 1.60 -7.07
C SER A 9 -22.68 0.38 -7.73
N LEU A 10 -21.35 0.22 -7.66
CA LEU A 10 -20.64 -0.83 -8.40
C LEU A 10 -20.56 -2.15 -7.62
N SER A 11 -20.38 -2.09 -6.29
CA SER A 11 -20.42 -3.28 -5.43
C SER A 11 -21.82 -3.89 -5.33
N PHE A 12 -22.87 -3.06 -5.38
CA PHE A 12 -24.26 -3.54 -5.37
C PHE A 12 -24.64 -4.26 -6.68
N LEU A 13 -23.99 -3.88 -7.81
CA LEU A 13 -24.23 -4.49 -9.12
C LEU A 13 -23.55 -5.86 -9.28
N LEU A 14 -22.40 -6.07 -8.63
CA LEU A 14 -21.69 -7.36 -8.70
C LEU A 14 -22.43 -8.47 -7.94
N VAL A 15 -22.99 -8.15 -6.76
CA VAL A 15 -23.74 -9.10 -5.92
C VAL A 15 -25.07 -9.50 -6.58
N THR A 16 -25.75 -8.56 -7.24
CA THR A 16 -27.01 -8.83 -7.95
C THR A 16 -26.81 -9.62 -9.25
N THR A 17 -25.61 -9.62 -9.84
CA THR A 17 -25.31 -10.40 -11.05
C THR A 17 -24.91 -11.85 -10.75
N ILE A 18 -24.32 -12.13 -9.58
CA ILE A 18 -23.92 -13.49 -9.18
C ILE A 18 -25.12 -14.30 -8.63
N ALA A 19 -26.08 -13.66 -7.95
CA ALA A 19 -27.26 -14.32 -7.41
C ALA A 19 -28.12 -15.11 -8.44
N PRO A 20 -28.36 -14.63 -9.68
CA PRO A 20 -29.09 -15.41 -10.68
C PRO A 20 -28.24 -16.52 -11.33
N ALA A 21 -26.91 -16.39 -11.38
CA ALA A 21 -26.03 -17.40 -11.99
C ALA A 21 -25.97 -18.70 -11.16
N VAL A 22 -26.06 -18.60 -9.83
CA VAL A 22 -26.15 -19.76 -8.93
C VAL A 22 -27.50 -20.52 -9.07
N ARG A 23 -28.54 -19.87 -9.60
CA ARG A 23 -29.89 -20.45 -9.74
C ARG A 23 -30.10 -21.23 -11.05
N ALA A 24 -29.19 -21.13 -12.02
CA ALA A 24 -29.35 -21.70 -13.37
C ALA A 24 -28.68 -23.06 -13.58
N ILE A 25 -28.06 -23.67 -12.57
CA ILE A 25 -27.44 -25.00 -12.66
C ILE A 25 -28.34 -26.01 -11.93
N GLY A 26 -29.15 -26.76 -12.70
CA GLY A 26 -29.86 -27.92 -12.16
C GLY A 26 -28.93 -29.09 -11.83
N PRO A 27 -29.48 -30.20 -11.33
CA PRO A 27 -29.80 -30.40 -9.93
C PRO A 27 -28.54 -30.67 -9.09
N ILE A 28 -27.79 -29.63 -8.70
CA ILE A 28 -26.85 -29.71 -7.55
C ILE A 28 -27.58 -29.28 -6.27
N ASN A 29 -28.91 -29.36 -6.25
CA ASN A 29 -29.73 -29.02 -5.08
C ASN A 29 -29.93 -30.21 -4.13
N GLN A 30 -29.17 -31.29 -4.32
CA GLN A 30 -29.29 -32.54 -3.55
C GLN A 30 -28.13 -32.73 -2.54
N PHE A 31 -27.09 -31.91 -2.60
CA PHE A 31 -25.90 -32.05 -1.75
C PHE A 31 -25.59 -30.88 -0.82
N PHE A 32 -26.38 -29.79 -0.87
CA PHE A 32 -26.18 -28.64 0.02
C PHE A 32 -27.52 -28.14 0.60
N PRO A 33 -27.67 -28.09 1.93
CA PRO A 33 -28.90 -27.61 2.58
C PRO A 33 -29.09 -26.11 2.33
N LYS A 34 -30.34 -25.71 2.02
CA LYS A 34 -30.74 -24.36 1.56
C LYS A 34 -30.28 -23.17 2.42
N ASN A 35 -29.90 -23.40 3.67
CA ASN A 35 -29.53 -22.34 4.61
C ASN A 35 -28.05 -21.93 4.51
N GLN A 36 -27.15 -22.73 3.94
CA GLN A 36 -25.73 -22.34 3.93
C GLN A 36 -25.39 -21.23 2.93
N VAL A 37 -26.13 -21.10 1.83
CA VAL A 37 -25.83 -20.09 0.81
C VAL A 37 -26.28 -18.69 1.26
N SER A 38 -27.41 -18.59 1.98
CA SER A 38 -27.86 -17.32 2.58
C SER A 38 -26.90 -16.83 3.65
N ASP A 39 -26.44 -17.75 4.50
CA ASP A 39 -25.56 -17.43 5.63
C ASP A 39 -24.19 -16.92 5.14
N LEU A 40 -23.68 -17.49 4.04
CA LEU A 40 -22.43 -17.04 3.41
C LEU A 40 -22.55 -15.66 2.74
N VAL A 41 -23.71 -15.34 2.16
CA VAL A 41 -23.99 -14.03 1.56
C VAL A 41 -24.13 -12.95 2.64
N GLU A 42 -24.78 -13.27 3.76
CA GLU A 42 -24.92 -12.36 4.89
C GLU A 42 -23.58 -12.12 5.60
N ALA A 43 -22.75 -13.16 5.75
CA ALA A 43 -21.39 -13.03 6.27
C ALA A 43 -20.50 -12.17 5.36
N THR A 44 -20.59 -12.31 4.03
CA THR A 44 -19.84 -11.45 3.11
C THR A 44 -20.33 -10.01 3.10
N GLN A 45 -21.65 -9.76 3.21
CA GLN A 45 -22.17 -8.40 3.35
C GLN A 45 -21.73 -7.74 4.67
N THR A 46 -21.68 -8.51 5.76
CA THR A 46 -21.21 -8.03 7.07
C THR A 46 -19.71 -7.70 7.06
N LEU A 47 -18.89 -8.49 6.37
CA LEU A 47 -17.45 -8.21 6.20
C LEU A 47 -17.22 -6.97 5.33
N LEU A 48 -17.92 -6.84 4.20
CA LEU A 48 -17.83 -5.66 3.33
C LEU A 48 -18.31 -4.37 4.02
N ALA A 49 -19.36 -4.45 4.85
CA ALA A 49 -19.85 -3.33 5.63
C ALA A 49 -18.84 -2.90 6.72
N ARG A 50 -18.20 -3.86 7.38
CA ARG A 50 -17.12 -3.60 8.34
C ARG A 50 -15.90 -2.95 7.69
N ASP A 51 -15.47 -3.46 6.54
CA ASP A 51 -14.34 -2.89 5.81
C ASP A 51 -14.65 -1.45 5.35
N ALA A 52 -15.88 -1.18 4.91
CA ALA A 52 -16.32 0.16 4.54
C ALA A 52 -16.37 1.13 5.74
N GLU A 53 -16.82 0.66 6.91
CA GLU A 53 -16.88 1.46 8.14
C GLU A 53 -15.47 1.76 8.70
N ILE A 54 -14.54 0.80 8.61
CA ILE A 54 -13.13 0.99 8.98
C ILE A 54 -12.45 2.00 8.05
N VAL A 55 -12.72 1.92 6.74
CA VAL A 55 -12.19 2.89 5.76
C VAL A 55 -12.75 4.29 6.01
N ALA A 56 -14.07 4.40 6.25
CA ALA A 56 -14.71 5.70 6.53
C ALA A 56 -14.18 6.33 7.83
N LYS A 57 -14.02 5.53 8.90
CA LYS A 57 -13.47 6.00 10.17
C LYS A 57 -12.01 6.46 10.03
N ASN A 58 -11.19 5.69 9.32
CA ASN A 58 -9.80 6.06 9.06
C ASN A 58 -9.66 7.33 8.21
N ASP A 59 -10.64 7.66 7.36
CA ASP A 59 -10.63 8.88 6.57
C ASP A 59 -11.15 10.10 7.36
N GLU A 60 -12.10 9.92 8.28
CA GLU A 60 -12.55 10.99 9.19
C GLU A 60 -11.48 11.35 10.23
N ASP A 61 -10.83 10.36 10.83
CA ASP A 61 -9.76 10.57 11.83
C ASP A 61 -8.58 11.33 11.19
N LYS A 62 -8.26 11.01 9.92
CA LYS A 62 -7.23 11.71 9.14
C LYS A 62 -7.51 13.18 8.92
N ASP A 63 -8.75 13.64 8.80
CA ASP A 63 -9.02 15.05 8.56
C ASP A 63 -9.00 15.89 9.84
N SER A 64 -9.20 15.27 11.00
CA SER A 64 -9.27 15.96 12.29
C SER A 64 -7.92 16.14 12.99
N GLU A 65 -7.01 15.16 12.91
CA GLU A 65 -5.75 15.17 13.67
C GLU A 65 -4.68 16.08 13.03
N SER A 66 -3.90 16.78 13.85
CA SER A 66 -2.74 17.55 13.38
C SER A 66 -1.50 16.66 13.17
N TYR A 67 -0.48 17.16 12.45
CA TYR A 67 0.79 16.43 12.29
C TYR A 67 1.41 16.14 13.65
N GLU A 68 1.40 17.14 14.52
CA GLU A 68 2.00 17.12 15.85
C GLU A 68 1.31 16.10 16.75
N GLU A 69 -0.03 16.05 16.75
CA GLU A 69 -0.82 15.04 17.47
C GLU A 69 -0.48 13.62 17.02
N ILE A 70 -0.30 13.41 15.71
CA ILE A 70 0.08 12.08 15.21
C ILE A 70 1.47 11.72 15.71
N VAL A 71 2.45 12.61 15.78
CA VAL A 71 3.82 12.22 16.20
C VAL A 71 4.04 12.28 17.72
N GLU A 72 3.15 12.94 18.45
CA GLU A 72 3.26 13.10 19.91
C GLU A 72 3.21 11.74 20.63
N GLY A 73 4.09 11.57 21.62
CA GLY A 73 4.18 10.33 22.39
C GLY A 73 4.82 9.13 21.67
N LYS A 74 5.13 9.24 20.37
CA LYS A 74 5.77 8.15 19.60
C LYS A 74 7.29 8.17 19.74
N GLU A 75 7.90 6.99 19.67
CA GLU A 75 9.36 6.86 19.71
C GLU A 75 9.95 7.35 18.37
N LYS A 76 10.74 8.42 18.42
CA LYS A 76 11.37 9.00 17.23
C LYS A 76 12.73 8.34 16.97
N LEU A 77 12.85 7.68 15.83
CA LEU A 77 14.06 7.07 15.32
C LEU A 77 14.60 7.92 14.17
N GLU A 78 15.73 8.61 14.41
CA GLU A 78 16.38 9.44 13.40
C GLU A 78 17.45 8.65 12.62
N GLY A 79 17.47 8.81 11.30
CA GLY A 79 18.42 8.13 10.42
C GLY A 79 18.36 8.66 9.00
N LEU A 80 18.61 7.80 8.01
CA LEU A 80 18.42 8.14 6.59
C LEU A 80 16.99 8.62 6.34
N PHE A 81 16.03 7.94 6.96
CA PHE A 81 14.66 8.39 7.08
C PHE A 81 14.30 8.51 8.56
N THR A 82 13.43 9.46 8.89
CA THR A 82 12.91 9.59 10.25
C THR A 82 11.67 8.71 10.37
N VAL A 83 11.65 7.86 11.39
CA VAL A 83 10.56 6.92 11.65
C VAL A 83 10.01 7.20 13.04
N TYR A 84 8.69 7.19 13.17
CA TYR A 84 8.00 7.28 14.46
C TYR A 84 7.32 5.94 14.75
N SER A 85 7.75 5.27 15.81
CA SER A 85 7.20 3.98 16.23
C SER A 85 6.15 4.18 17.32
N ASP A 86 4.94 3.70 17.07
CA ASP A 86 3.86 3.62 18.05
C ASP A 86 3.81 2.20 18.61
N LEU A 87 4.44 2.00 19.78
CA LEU A 87 4.53 0.70 20.42
C LEU A 87 3.18 0.23 21.01
N GLU A 88 2.27 1.14 21.30
CA GLU A 88 0.97 0.82 21.90
C GLU A 88 0.00 0.27 20.83
N ASN A 89 -0.04 0.92 19.66
CA ASN A 89 -0.92 0.53 18.56
C ASN A 89 -0.23 -0.36 17.51
N GLY A 90 1.08 -0.58 17.63
CA GLY A 90 1.87 -1.35 16.66
C GLY A 90 1.97 -0.69 15.28
N LYS A 91 1.87 0.64 15.20
CA LYS A 91 1.94 1.41 13.95
C LYS A 91 3.32 2.01 13.74
N LEU A 92 3.70 2.19 12.48
CA LEU A 92 4.99 2.76 12.11
C LEU A 92 4.78 3.88 11.10
N PHE A 93 5.20 5.09 11.45
CA PHE A 93 5.07 6.24 10.57
C PHE A 93 6.44 6.64 10.01
N LEU A 94 6.47 6.96 8.72
CA LEU A 94 7.67 7.42 8.02
C LEU A 94 7.52 8.90 7.65
N GLU A 95 8.49 9.71 8.06
CA GLU A 95 8.61 11.11 7.65
C GLU A 95 9.59 11.22 6.47
N LEU A 96 9.06 11.69 5.34
CA LEU A 96 9.78 11.92 4.10
C LEU A 96 9.99 13.41 3.88
N LYS A 97 11.24 13.82 3.72
CA LYS A 97 11.59 15.19 3.31
C LYS A 97 11.38 15.38 1.81
N PRO A 98 10.97 16.57 1.34
CA PRO A 98 10.80 16.83 -0.10
C PRO A 98 12.04 16.49 -0.93
N GLU A 99 13.23 16.73 -0.38
CA GLU A 99 14.52 16.44 -0.99
C GLU A 99 14.85 14.95 -1.14
N GLN A 100 14.08 14.06 -0.51
CA GLN A 100 14.23 12.60 -0.62
C GLN A 100 13.34 12.00 -1.70
N LEU A 101 12.39 12.76 -2.24
CA LEU A 101 11.51 12.29 -3.31
C LEU A 101 12.25 12.18 -4.64
N ASN A 102 11.88 11.18 -5.44
CA ASN A 102 12.46 10.85 -6.74
C ASN A 102 13.99 10.64 -6.71
N LYS A 103 14.56 10.38 -5.53
CA LYS A 103 15.97 9.99 -5.38
C LYS A 103 16.09 8.48 -5.33
N ASN A 104 17.14 7.98 -5.98
CA ASN A 104 17.55 6.59 -5.89
C ASN A 104 18.18 6.32 -4.52
N PHE A 105 17.63 5.35 -3.81
CA PHE A 105 18.22 4.75 -2.63
C PHE A 105 18.59 3.31 -2.95
N LEU A 106 19.70 2.84 -2.40
CA LEU A 106 20.17 1.47 -2.57
C LEU A 106 19.91 0.71 -1.27
N CYS A 107 19.14 -0.37 -1.36
CA CYS A 107 18.91 -1.29 -0.26
C CYS A 107 19.80 -2.52 -0.44
N PHE A 108 20.60 -2.84 0.57
CA PHE A 108 21.29 -4.13 0.66
C PHE A 108 20.59 -4.97 1.72
N VAL A 109 20.14 -6.15 1.34
CA VAL A 109 19.47 -7.07 2.26
C VAL A 109 20.48 -8.12 2.70
N THR A 110 20.71 -8.22 4.02
CA THR A 110 21.63 -9.20 4.59
C THR A 110 20.97 -9.98 5.72
N LEU A 111 21.31 -11.27 5.86
CA LEU A 111 20.85 -12.09 6.99
C LEU A 111 21.46 -11.60 8.31
N ASN A 112 20.64 -11.14 9.24
CA ASN A 112 21.11 -10.75 10.58
C ASN A 112 21.58 -11.96 11.42
N SER A 113 20.93 -13.11 11.25
CA SER A 113 21.29 -14.40 11.84
C SER A 113 20.97 -15.54 10.86
N GLY A 114 21.62 -16.68 11.04
CA GLY A 114 21.42 -17.86 10.20
C GLY A 114 21.73 -19.13 10.99
N ILE A 115 21.12 -20.25 10.60
CA ILE A 115 21.23 -21.55 11.28
C ILE A 115 22.57 -22.26 11.03
N GLY A 116 23.38 -21.77 10.10
CA GLY A 116 24.68 -22.35 9.76
C GLY A 116 24.63 -23.55 8.80
N GLU A 117 23.45 -23.90 8.29
CA GLU A 117 23.23 -25.00 7.36
C GLU A 117 22.70 -24.47 6.01
N SER A 118 22.95 -25.20 4.92
CA SER A 118 22.50 -24.85 3.56
C SER A 118 22.83 -23.41 3.15
N PHE A 119 24.02 -22.94 3.56
CA PHE A 119 24.51 -21.59 3.33
C PHE A 119 23.73 -20.46 4.05
N LEU A 120 22.80 -20.76 4.95
CA LEU A 120 22.14 -19.73 5.77
C LEU A 120 23.05 -19.28 6.92
N ILE A 121 24.00 -18.41 6.60
CA ILE A 121 24.97 -17.85 7.55
C ILE A 121 24.70 -16.38 7.85
N ARG A 122 25.06 -15.94 9.06
CA ARG A 122 24.99 -14.53 9.44
C ARG A 122 25.83 -13.67 8.50
N GLY A 123 25.27 -12.54 8.06
CA GLY A 123 25.89 -11.57 7.17
C GLY A 123 25.83 -11.94 5.68
N MET A 124 25.23 -13.08 5.32
CA MET A 124 25.02 -13.41 3.91
C MET A 124 24.12 -12.36 3.23
N SER A 125 24.57 -11.88 2.07
CA SER A 125 23.75 -11.03 1.19
C SER A 125 22.63 -11.85 0.56
N LEU A 126 21.39 -11.38 0.70
CA LEU A 126 20.20 -11.94 0.06
C LEU A 126 19.85 -11.23 -1.24
N GLY A 127 20.49 -10.09 -1.51
CA GLY A 127 20.30 -9.29 -2.70
C GLY A 127 20.30 -7.80 -2.39
N ASP A 128 20.25 -7.03 -3.46
CA ASP A 128 20.22 -5.59 -3.42
C ASP A 128 19.27 -5.06 -4.49
N PHE A 129 18.66 -3.91 -4.21
CA PHE A 129 17.77 -3.27 -5.16
C PHE A 129 17.77 -1.75 -4.96
N LEU A 130 17.56 -1.04 -6.04
CA LEU A 130 17.29 0.39 -6.00
C LEU A 130 15.81 0.62 -5.73
N PHE A 131 15.49 1.65 -4.97
CA PHE A 131 14.13 2.11 -4.77
C PHE A 131 14.06 3.63 -4.75
N GLN A 132 12.86 4.15 -4.96
CA GLN A 132 12.53 5.57 -4.94
C GLN A 132 11.19 5.78 -4.24
N TRP A 133 11.08 6.91 -3.52
CA TRP A 133 9.80 7.44 -3.08
C TRP A 133 9.28 8.44 -4.11
N ARG A 134 8.12 8.18 -4.72
CA ARG A 134 7.52 9.09 -5.71
C ARG A 134 6.20 9.62 -5.19
N LYS A 135 6.04 10.94 -5.17
CA LYS A 135 4.73 11.54 -4.89
C LYS A 135 3.87 11.47 -6.13
N HIS A 136 2.70 10.85 -6.01
CA HIS A 136 1.70 10.81 -7.06
C HIS A 136 0.34 11.23 -6.50
N GLN A 137 -0.14 12.40 -6.91
CA GLN A 137 -1.38 12.98 -6.39
C GLN A 137 -1.37 13.07 -4.85
N ASN A 138 -2.24 12.30 -4.17
CA ASN A 138 -2.37 12.25 -2.72
C ASN A 138 -1.74 11.01 -2.08
N SER A 139 -0.83 10.33 -2.78
CA SER A 139 -0.11 9.17 -2.27
C SER A 139 1.40 9.28 -2.50
N ILE A 140 2.13 8.50 -1.69
CA ILE A 140 3.54 8.20 -1.89
C ILE A 140 3.64 6.76 -2.40
N GLN A 141 4.31 6.60 -3.53
CA GLN A 141 4.60 5.32 -4.14
C GLN A 141 6.00 4.86 -3.76
N PHE A 142 6.11 3.60 -3.35
CA PHE A 142 7.38 2.88 -3.24
C PHE A 142 7.66 2.22 -4.58
N VAL A 143 8.69 2.71 -5.28
CA VAL A 143 8.96 2.35 -6.68
C VAL A 143 10.33 1.73 -6.80
N MET A 144 10.42 0.58 -7.48
CA MET A 144 11.67 -0.04 -7.89
C MET A 144 11.92 0.32 -9.37
N PRO A 145 12.89 1.21 -9.67
CA PRO A 145 13.17 1.62 -11.04
C PRO A 145 13.73 0.46 -11.86
N ASN A 146 13.35 0.41 -13.14
CA ASN A 146 13.88 -0.61 -14.06
C ASN A 146 15.27 -0.21 -14.57
N ILE A 147 16.30 -0.84 -14.01
CA ILE A 147 17.69 -0.57 -14.38
C ILE A 147 18.24 -1.45 -15.51
N ASN A 148 17.44 -2.41 -16.01
CA ASN A 148 17.87 -3.31 -17.08
C ASN A 148 17.84 -2.63 -18.45
N PHE A 149 16.97 -1.64 -18.63
CA PHE A 149 16.80 -0.88 -19.87
C PHE A 149 17.15 0.57 -19.63
N ARG A 150 18.28 1.01 -20.18
CA ARG A 150 18.81 2.37 -20.01
C ARG A 150 19.46 2.86 -21.29
N THR A 151 19.52 4.17 -21.43
CA THR A 151 20.16 4.85 -22.56
C THR A 151 21.26 5.77 -22.05
N ASP A 152 22.21 6.08 -22.93
CA ASP A 152 23.24 7.07 -22.63
C ASP A 152 22.68 8.49 -22.67
N THR A 153 23.42 9.42 -22.06
CA THR A 153 23.06 10.83 -22.11
C THR A 153 23.13 11.32 -23.56
N ASN A 154 22.01 11.82 -24.09
CA ASN A 154 21.80 12.25 -25.49
C ASN A 154 21.53 11.15 -26.53
N ASP A 155 21.16 9.93 -26.11
CA ASP A 155 20.69 8.92 -27.06
C ASP A 155 19.32 9.31 -27.66
N PRO A 156 19.15 9.32 -28.99
CA PRO A 156 17.86 9.60 -29.63
C PRO A 156 16.75 8.61 -29.22
N GLN A 157 17.10 7.42 -28.75
CA GLN A 157 16.17 6.37 -28.33
C GLN A 157 15.66 6.56 -26.90
N LYS A 158 16.20 7.51 -26.12
CA LYS A 158 15.85 7.71 -24.70
C LYS A 158 14.35 7.77 -24.45
N ARG A 159 13.63 8.58 -25.24
CA ARG A 159 12.17 8.70 -25.13
C ARG A 159 11.45 7.37 -25.38
N SER A 160 11.94 6.59 -26.35
CA SER A 160 11.37 5.29 -26.67
C SER A 160 11.56 4.34 -25.49
N VAL A 161 12.76 4.27 -24.93
CA VAL A 161 13.06 3.40 -23.77
C VAL A 161 12.23 3.80 -22.55
N ASP A 162 12.21 5.09 -22.18
CA ASP A 162 11.46 5.61 -21.01
C ASP A 162 9.95 5.33 -21.10
N SER A 163 9.37 5.29 -22.31
CA SER A 163 7.95 4.99 -22.53
C SER A 163 7.65 3.49 -22.71
N SER A 164 8.62 2.68 -23.09
CA SER A 164 8.42 1.25 -23.38
C SER A 164 8.61 0.38 -22.15
N PHE A 165 9.45 0.81 -21.21
CA PHE A 165 9.77 0.05 -20.00
C PHE A 165 9.34 0.84 -18.78
N SER A 166 8.33 0.32 -18.09
CA SER A 166 7.82 0.93 -16.87
C SER A 166 8.64 0.51 -15.64
N ASP A 167 8.68 1.40 -14.66
CA ASP A 167 9.16 1.08 -13.32
C ASP A 167 8.13 0.27 -12.54
N SER A 168 8.58 -0.50 -11.57
CA SER A 168 7.70 -1.32 -10.73
C SER A 168 7.22 -0.54 -9.52
N ILE A 169 5.92 -0.24 -9.44
CA ILE A 169 5.29 0.29 -8.23
C ILE A 169 5.01 -0.88 -7.30
N LEU A 170 5.75 -0.99 -6.20
CA LEU A 170 5.61 -2.07 -5.23
C LEU A 170 4.48 -1.78 -4.23
N TYR A 171 4.31 -0.51 -3.85
CA TYR A 171 3.27 -0.09 -2.93
C TYR A 171 2.88 1.37 -3.13
N SER A 172 1.67 1.75 -2.73
CA SER A 172 1.17 3.14 -2.77
C SER A 172 0.45 3.47 -1.47
N MET A 173 1.09 4.28 -0.62
CA MET A 173 0.56 4.71 0.67
C MET A 173 -0.12 6.07 0.56
N PRO A 174 -1.33 6.25 1.11
CA PRO A 174 -1.94 7.57 1.20
C PRO A 174 -1.08 8.49 2.09
N ILE A 175 -1.05 9.78 1.75
CA ILE A 175 -0.41 10.78 2.60
C ILE A 175 -1.31 11.02 3.82
N GLN A 176 -0.77 10.84 5.01
CA GLN A 176 -1.50 11.09 6.27
C GLN A 176 -1.56 12.60 6.52
N LYS A 177 -0.39 13.24 6.64
CA LYS A 177 -0.26 14.68 6.83
C LYS A 177 0.97 15.23 6.14
N ILE A 178 0.95 16.53 5.86
CA ILE A 178 2.12 17.29 5.42
C ILE A 178 2.36 18.37 6.46
N HIS A 179 3.58 18.44 6.99
CA HIS A 179 3.94 19.45 7.97
C HIS A 179 3.87 20.85 7.33
N PRO A 180 3.15 21.83 7.92
CA PRO A 180 2.88 23.12 7.29
C PRO A 180 4.14 23.94 7.02
N GLU A 181 5.09 23.97 7.96
CA GLU A 181 6.33 24.75 7.81
C GLU A 181 7.46 23.98 7.10
N ARG A 182 7.72 22.74 7.51
CA ARG A 182 8.83 21.92 7.00
C ARG A 182 8.54 21.30 5.63
N GLY A 183 7.27 21.16 5.25
CA GLY A 183 6.84 20.47 4.04
C GLY A 183 7.15 18.97 4.03
N THR A 184 7.50 18.38 5.18
CA THR A 184 7.75 16.94 5.31
C THR A 184 6.43 16.18 5.25
N ILE A 185 6.48 15.00 4.66
CA ILE A 185 5.31 14.16 4.37
C ILE A 185 5.32 12.99 5.33
N LEU A 186 4.21 12.80 6.05
CA LEU A 186 4.01 11.66 6.93
C LEU A 186 3.18 10.60 6.22
N ILE A 187 3.67 9.36 6.23
CA ILE A 187 2.94 8.19 5.75
C ILE A 187 2.96 7.08 6.81
N ASP A 188 1.93 6.23 6.77
CA ASP A 188 1.82 5.03 7.60
C ASP A 188 2.33 3.84 6.78
N LEU A 189 3.25 3.04 7.35
CA LEU A 189 3.98 1.96 6.68
C LEU A 189 3.31 0.59 6.84
#